data_AF-A0A0F9GME3-F1
#
_entry.id   AF-A0A0F9GME3-F1
#
_cell.length_a   1.000
_cell.length_b   1.000
_cell.length_c   1.000
_cell.angle_alpha   90.00
_cell.angle_beta   90.00
_cell.angle_gamma   90.00
#
_symmetry.space_group_name_H-M   'P 1'
#
loop_
_entity.id
_entity.type
_entity.pdbx_description
1 polymer ?
#
loop_
_entity_poly.entity_id
_entity_poly.type
_entity_poly.pdbx_seq_one_letter_code
_entity_poly.pdbx_strand_id
1 'polypeptide(L)'
;MIKYTNIVPKAVKDEPEYIQQAYVREFHRVEEQTNDAHTAKSAADKLLLQLRHVLSKQGAKSKDSKVKLTQKLMEVKIHAHISELSVSDYLSPEILTAIKKTDPHPFLVVYDIGGEGVSSGRVDNKKERKIWSFHAIKELSRKIREGTVGVIHGHNIVGQDTRRKIGKVIHAFTKIIKNSLHALAIAYITDGNTIDKIKNGKFDICSIEGDVLLARESKDSTWFVKDIEKINNLAIGSSAVDNPGFSGAGVLATIQEMNKE
;
A
#
# COMPACT_ATOMS: atom_id res chain seq x y z
N MET A 1 -2.02 9.94 19.87
CA MET A 1 -2.48 10.23 18.50
C MET A 1 -2.50 11.73 18.32
N ILE A 2 -1.43 12.30 17.75
CA ILE A 2 -1.33 13.76 17.53
C ILE A 2 -2.14 14.10 16.28
N LYS A 3 -3.08 15.04 16.38
CA LYS A 3 -3.84 15.51 15.22
C LYS A 3 -2.92 16.34 14.34
N TYR A 4 -2.83 16.00 13.05
CA TYR A 4 -2.15 16.81 12.05
C TYR A 4 -2.65 18.25 12.11
N THR A 5 -1.79 19.18 12.51
CA THR A 5 -2.03 20.58 12.26
C THR A 5 -1.80 20.82 10.77
N ASN A 6 -2.82 21.28 10.04
CA ASN A 6 -2.69 21.78 8.65
C ASN A 6 -1.85 23.09 8.57
N ILE A 7 -0.98 23.32 9.54
CA ILE A 7 -0.11 24.48 9.66
C ILE A 7 1.18 24.12 8.91
N VAL A 8 1.27 24.60 7.68
CA VAL A 8 2.49 24.52 6.87
C VAL A 8 3.65 25.09 7.71
N PRO A 9 4.75 24.32 7.93
CA PRO A 9 5.88 24.81 8.71
C PRO A 9 6.44 26.10 8.11
N LYS A 10 6.74 27.10 8.95
CA LYS A 10 7.22 28.41 8.50
C LYS A 10 8.44 28.33 7.56
N ALA A 11 9.27 27.29 7.70
CA ALA A 11 10.43 27.02 6.86
C ALA A 11 10.11 26.76 5.37
N VAL A 12 8.89 26.32 5.05
CA VAL A 12 8.42 25.99 3.69
C VAL A 12 7.17 26.75 3.25
N LYS A 13 6.65 27.70 4.07
CA LYS A 13 5.38 28.39 3.79
C LYS A 13 5.31 29.05 2.40
N ASP A 14 6.43 29.58 1.94
CA ASP A 14 6.55 30.31 0.66
C ASP A 14 7.05 29.43 -0.50
N GLU A 15 7.26 28.13 -0.26
CA GLU A 15 7.64 27.15 -1.29
C GLU A 15 6.42 26.67 -2.10
N PRO A 16 6.61 26.12 -3.32
CA PRO A 16 5.55 25.42 -4.05
C PRO A 16 4.90 24.29 -3.24
N GLU A 17 3.60 24.05 -3.43
CA GLU A 17 2.81 23.08 -2.64
C GLU A 17 3.47 21.68 -2.58
N TYR A 18 4.03 21.19 -3.68
CA TYR A 18 4.71 19.88 -3.72
C TYR A 18 5.98 19.83 -2.85
N ILE A 19 6.69 20.94 -2.67
CA ILE A 19 7.84 21.06 -1.75
C ILE A 19 7.36 21.04 -0.29
N GLN A 20 6.26 21.75 0.00
CA GLN A 20 5.64 21.74 1.33
C GLN A 20 5.22 20.31 1.71
N GLN A 21 4.54 19.61 0.80
CA GLN A 21 4.15 18.21 0.97
C GLN A 21 5.37 17.29 1.14
N ALA A 22 6.45 17.48 0.37
CA ALA A 22 7.67 16.69 0.49
C ALA A 22 8.36 16.87 1.86
N TYR A 23 8.47 18.11 2.34
CA TYR A 23 9.03 18.45 3.65
C TYR A 23 8.22 17.80 4.79
N VAL A 24 6.90 17.98 4.79
CA VAL A 24 6.00 17.43 5.83
C VAL A 24 6.03 15.90 5.82
N ARG A 25 6.09 15.28 4.64
CA ARG A 25 6.23 13.81 4.50
C ARG A 25 7.54 13.30 5.09
N GLU A 26 8.67 13.93 4.76
CA GLU A 26 9.98 13.51 5.27
C GLU A 26 10.11 13.72 6.78
N PHE A 27 9.56 14.82 7.29
CA PHE A 27 9.47 15.08 8.73
C PHE A 27 8.75 13.92 9.44
N HIS A 28 7.49 13.65 9.10
CA HIS A 28 6.73 12.60 9.80
C HIS A 28 7.30 11.19 9.57
N ARG A 29 7.85 10.90 8.39
CA ARG A 29 8.53 9.62 8.10
C ARG A 29 9.67 9.37 9.09
N VAL A 30 10.50 10.38 9.35
CA VAL A 30 11.65 10.25 10.25
C VAL A 30 11.24 10.38 11.71
N GLU A 31 10.29 11.25 12.05
CA GLU A 31 9.70 11.38 13.39
C GLU A 31 9.15 10.04 13.87
N GLU A 32 8.38 9.33 13.03
CA GLU A 32 7.82 8.03 13.39
C GLU A 32 8.85 6.90 13.43
N GLN A 33 9.88 6.95 12.58
CA GLN A 33 10.97 5.96 12.59
C GLN A 33 11.91 6.09 13.80
N THR A 34 12.08 7.31 14.33
CA THR A 34 13.08 7.61 15.38
C THR A 34 12.46 7.98 16.73
N ASN A 35 11.17 8.31 16.74
CA ASN A 35 10.48 8.97 17.86
C ASN A 35 11.18 10.28 18.31
N ASP A 36 11.90 10.95 17.40
CA ASP A 36 12.62 12.21 17.64
C ASP A 36 12.29 13.28 16.58
N ALA A 37 11.56 14.30 17.03
CA ALA A 37 11.20 15.47 16.23
C ALA A 37 12.40 16.33 15.79
N HIS A 38 13.54 16.28 16.50
CA HIS A 38 14.75 17.01 16.10
C HIS A 38 15.46 16.32 14.92
N THR A 39 15.63 14.99 14.99
CA THR A 39 16.14 14.19 13.87
C THR A 39 15.19 14.30 12.66
N ALA A 40 13.88 14.28 12.89
CA ALA A 40 12.86 14.53 11.87
C ALA A 40 13.01 15.89 11.16
N LYS A 41 13.13 16.97 11.94
CA LYS A 41 13.37 18.31 11.41
C LYS A 41 14.66 18.37 10.59
N SER A 42 15.73 17.78 11.10
CA SER A 42 17.04 17.78 10.46
C SER A 42 17.02 17.05 9.10
N ALA A 43 16.26 15.95 8.99
CA ALA A 43 16.07 15.25 7.72
C ALA A 43 15.22 16.06 6.73
N ALA A 44 14.11 16.65 7.18
CA ALA A 44 13.23 17.47 6.35
C ALA A 44 13.94 18.74 5.83
N ASP A 45 14.72 19.42 6.68
CA ASP A 45 15.55 20.57 6.29
C ASP A 45 16.63 20.17 5.27
N LYS A 46 17.25 19.00 5.42
CA LYS A 46 18.23 18.48 4.47
C LYS A 46 17.60 18.18 3.11
N LEU A 47 16.39 17.59 3.08
CA LEU A 47 15.62 17.38 1.86
C LEU A 47 15.24 18.72 1.19
N LEU A 48 14.80 19.71 1.97
CA LEU A 48 14.47 21.04 1.46
C LEU A 48 15.67 21.73 0.78
N LEU A 49 16.86 21.64 1.38
CA LEU A 49 18.10 22.16 0.79
C LEU A 49 18.43 21.47 -0.55
N GLN A 50 18.26 20.14 -0.63
CA GLN A 50 18.44 19.39 -1.87
C GLN A 50 17.44 19.82 -2.95
N LEU A 51 16.15 19.95 -2.60
CA LEU A 51 15.10 20.37 -3.53
C LEU A 51 15.31 21.80 -4.04
N ARG A 52 15.64 22.76 -3.16
CA ARG A 52 16.00 24.13 -3.54
C ARG A 52 17.19 24.18 -4.51
N HIS A 53 18.19 23.32 -4.29
CA HIS A 53 19.37 23.24 -5.18
C HIS A 53 19.05 22.62 -6.56
N VAL A 54 18.10 21.70 -6.64
CA VAL A 54 17.60 21.19 -7.93
C VAL A 54 16.76 22.24 -8.65
N LEU A 55 15.86 22.92 -7.95
CA LEU A 55 15.01 23.95 -8.53
C LEU A 55 15.78 25.18 -9.01
N SER A 56 16.80 25.64 -8.29
CA SER A 56 17.64 26.75 -8.77
C SER A 56 18.40 26.41 -10.05
N LYS A 57 18.84 25.15 -10.20
CA LYS A 57 19.44 24.62 -11.44
C LYS A 57 18.43 24.45 -12.58
N GLN A 58 17.16 24.19 -12.29
CA GLN A 58 16.09 24.06 -13.29
C GLN A 58 15.48 25.40 -13.71
N GLY A 59 15.34 26.36 -12.80
CA GLY A 59 14.86 27.72 -13.08
C GLY A 59 15.78 28.50 -14.02
N ALA A 60 17.08 28.15 -14.07
CA ALA A 60 18.02 28.65 -15.07
C ALA A 60 17.73 28.13 -16.51
N LYS A 61 16.86 27.13 -16.67
CA LYS A 61 16.51 26.49 -17.96
C LYS A 61 15.03 26.56 -18.33
N SER A 62 14.16 27.02 -17.44
CA SER A 62 12.71 27.03 -17.65
C SER A 62 12.09 28.33 -17.14
N LYS A 63 12.00 29.32 -18.05
CA LYS A 63 10.90 30.28 -18.05
C LYS A 63 9.74 29.66 -18.84
N ASP A 64 8.52 29.99 -18.46
CA ASP A 64 7.26 29.56 -19.08
C ASP A 64 6.86 28.08 -18.96
N SER A 65 6.30 27.69 -17.81
CA SER A 65 5.11 26.80 -17.79
C SER A 65 4.24 27.05 -16.55
N LYS A 66 2.98 27.49 -16.72
CA LYS A 66 1.98 27.45 -15.64
C LYS A 66 1.44 26.02 -15.49
N VAL A 67 1.89 25.33 -14.44
CA VAL A 67 1.46 23.97 -14.08
C VAL A 67 -0.02 23.98 -13.66
N LYS A 68 -0.83 23.03 -14.17
CA LYS A 68 -2.26 22.89 -13.83
C LYS A 68 -2.53 21.53 -13.18
N LEU A 69 -2.63 21.54 -11.85
CA LEU A 69 -2.91 20.34 -11.06
C LEU A 69 -4.23 19.69 -11.53
N THR A 70 -4.19 18.39 -11.81
CA THR A 70 -5.36 17.58 -12.21
C THR A 70 -5.61 16.50 -11.16
N GLN A 71 -6.85 16.38 -10.67
CA GLN A 71 -7.27 15.36 -9.70
C GLN A 71 -8.30 14.43 -10.34
N LYS A 72 -8.25 13.13 -10.03
CA LYS A 72 -9.21 12.12 -10.52
C LYS A 72 -9.33 10.91 -9.59
N LEU A 73 -10.56 10.48 -9.33
CA LEU A 73 -10.89 9.23 -8.62
C LEU A 73 -10.85 8.04 -9.59
N MET A 74 -10.19 6.93 -9.21
CA MET A 74 -10.06 5.74 -10.07
C MET A 74 -9.95 4.43 -9.29
N GLU A 75 -10.54 3.37 -9.86
CA GLU A 75 -10.27 1.98 -9.48
C GLU A 75 -8.80 1.63 -9.79
N VAL A 76 -8.10 1.03 -8.82
CA VAL A 76 -6.70 0.63 -8.96
C VAL A 76 -6.49 -0.82 -8.54
N LYS A 77 -5.60 -1.53 -9.27
CA LYS A 77 -5.21 -2.95 -9.12
C LYS A 77 -3.69 -3.05 -9.03
N ILE A 78 -3.13 -3.73 -8.03
CA ILE A 78 -1.69 -3.69 -7.69
C ILE A 78 -1.15 -4.99 -7.03
N HIS A 79 -0.47 -5.89 -7.78
CA HIS A 79 -0.03 -7.22 -7.25
C HIS A 79 1.41 -7.29 -6.62
N ALA A 80 1.89 -8.48 -6.16
CA ALA A 80 2.76 -8.61 -4.97
C ALA A 80 3.65 -9.95 -4.78
N HIS A 81 4.76 -10.07 -3.98
CA HIS A 81 5.73 -11.23 -3.68
C HIS A 81 5.87 -11.85 -2.19
N ILE A 82 6.84 -12.73 -1.81
CA ILE A 82 6.89 -13.51 -0.51
C ILE A 82 8.01 -13.14 0.53
N SER A 83 7.78 -13.33 1.87
CA SER A 83 8.78 -13.37 3.00
C SER A 83 8.21 -13.76 4.39
N GLU A 84 8.82 -14.72 5.10
CA GLU A 84 8.31 -15.31 6.37
C GLU A 84 8.06 -14.32 7.55
N LEU A 85 6.91 -14.48 8.24
CA LEU A 85 6.48 -13.74 9.43
C LEU A 85 5.57 -14.63 10.31
N SER A 86 5.66 -14.51 11.64
CA SER A 86 4.67 -15.14 12.54
C SER A 86 3.39 -14.30 12.61
N VAL A 87 2.23 -14.91 12.32
CA VAL A 87 0.91 -14.25 12.41
C VAL A 87 0.52 -13.97 13.86
N SER A 88 1.00 -14.80 14.82
CA SER A 88 0.71 -14.65 16.26
C SER A 88 1.08 -13.28 16.82
N ASP A 89 2.10 -12.64 16.25
CA ASP A 89 2.65 -11.37 16.73
C ASP A 89 1.80 -10.17 16.26
N TYR A 90 0.89 -10.40 15.31
CA TYR A 90 0.11 -9.38 14.60
C TYR A 90 -1.40 -9.62 14.61
N LEU A 91 -1.87 -10.75 15.14
CA LEU A 91 -3.29 -11.06 15.27
C LEU A 91 -3.68 -11.12 16.75
N SER A 92 -4.75 -10.42 17.13
CA SER A 92 -5.22 -10.49 18.51
C SER A 92 -5.82 -11.88 18.82
N PRO A 93 -5.65 -12.42 20.04
CA PRO A 93 -6.18 -13.73 20.41
C PRO A 93 -7.69 -13.87 20.15
N GLU A 94 -8.45 -12.80 20.34
CA GLU A 94 -9.90 -12.76 20.17
C GLU A 94 -10.32 -13.05 18.72
N ILE A 95 -9.56 -12.55 17.74
CA ILE A 95 -9.82 -12.81 16.31
C ILE A 95 -9.56 -14.29 16.00
N LEU A 96 -8.46 -14.85 16.50
CA LEU A 96 -8.14 -16.27 16.29
C LEU A 96 -9.18 -17.18 16.95
N THR A 97 -9.54 -16.91 18.21
CA THR A 97 -10.58 -17.64 18.94
C THR A 97 -11.94 -17.54 18.24
N ALA A 98 -12.30 -16.37 17.70
CA ALA A 98 -13.55 -16.21 16.96
C ALA A 98 -13.59 -17.06 15.67
N ILE A 99 -12.47 -17.17 14.95
CA ILE A 99 -12.37 -18.03 13.76
C ILE A 99 -12.39 -19.52 14.16
N LYS A 100 -11.62 -19.90 15.19
CA LYS A 100 -11.52 -21.29 15.69
C LYS A 100 -12.83 -21.87 16.21
N LYS A 101 -13.83 -21.05 16.53
CA LYS A 101 -15.21 -21.50 16.84
C LYS A 101 -15.94 -22.12 15.64
N THR A 102 -15.57 -21.74 14.41
CA THR A 102 -16.20 -22.20 13.17
C THR A 102 -15.29 -23.04 12.28
N ASP A 103 -13.97 -22.87 12.40
CA ASP A 103 -12.96 -23.61 11.67
C ASP A 103 -11.80 -23.95 12.63
N PRO A 104 -11.70 -25.19 13.14
CA PRO A 104 -10.64 -25.58 14.08
C PRO A 104 -9.21 -25.47 13.52
N HIS A 105 -9.04 -25.46 12.19
CA HIS A 105 -7.73 -25.47 11.51
C HIS A 105 -7.63 -24.36 10.46
N PRO A 106 -7.77 -23.08 10.87
CA PRO A 106 -7.91 -21.98 9.92
C PRO A 106 -6.63 -21.76 9.14
N PHE A 107 -6.76 -21.63 7.82
CA PHE A 107 -5.65 -21.26 6.95
C PHE A 107 -5.52 -19.75 6.86
N LEU A 108 -4.47 -19.22 7.50
CA LEU A 108 -4.16 -17.79 7.53
C LEU A 108 -2.98 -17.47 6.62
N VAL A 109 -3.06 -16.34 5.92
CA VAL A 109 -2.01 -15.90 4.98
C VAL A 109 -1.71 -14.43 5.22
N VAL A 110 -0.45 -14.11 5.48
CA VAL A 110 0.03 -12.72 5.47
C VAL A 110 0.29 -12.32 4.03
N TYR A 111 -0.20 -11.15 3.65
CA TYR A 111 -0.03 -10.54 2.36
C TYR A 111 0.58 -9.15 2.54
N ASP A 112 1.71 -8.85 1.91
CA ASP A 112 2.16 -7.49 1.68
C ASP A 112 1.40 -6.94 0.48
N ILE A 113 0.73 -5.82 0.69
CA ILE A 113 -0.25 -5.28 -0.24
C ILE A 113 0.24 -3.97 -0.87
N GLY A 114 1.43 -3.52 -0.48
CA GLY A 114 2.09 -2.37 -1.07
C GLY A 114 3.08 -1.69 -0.15
N GLY A 115 4.18 -1.19 -0.72
CA GLY A 115 5.20 -0.41 -0.03
C GLY A 115 5.40 0.98 -0.64
N GLU A 116 6.16 1.83 0.06
CA GLU A 116 6.53 3.14 -0.46
C GLU A 116 7.28 3.05 -1.79
N GLY A 117 7.20 4.12 -2.58
CA GLY A 117 7.87 4.22 -3.86
C GLY A 117 6.87 4.19 -5.01
N VAL A 118 7.03 3.27 -5.96
CA VAL A 118 6.30 3.30 -7.23
C VAL A 118 5.56 1.99 -7.49
N SER A 119 4.27 2.12 -7.81
CA SER A 119 3.51 1.04 -8.42
C SER A 119 3.20 1.32 -9.90
N SER A 120 2.91 0.27 -10.65
CA SER A 120 2.30 0.34 -11.97
C SER A 120 0.91 -0.27 -11.92
N GLY A 121 -0.03 0.31 -12.66
CA GLY A 121 -1.40 -0.19 -12.74
C GLY A 121 -2.19 0.54 -13.80
N ARG A 122 -3.45 0.16 -14.02
CA ARG A 122 -4.30 0.88 -14.99
C ARG A 122 -4.82 2.21 -14.44
N VAL A 123 -5.03 3.15 -15.37
CA VAL A 123 -5.67 4.47 -15.26
C VAL A 123 -6.35 4.66 -16.61
N ASP A 124 -7.68 4.74 -16.66
CA ASP A 124 -8.41 4.86 -17.94
C ASP A 124 -7.94 3.84 -19.01
N ASN A 125 -7.79 2.57 -18.59
CA ASN A 125 -7.23 1.45 -19.36
C ASN A 125 -5.75 1.57 -19.81
N LYS A 126 -5.08 2.71 -19.60
CA LYS A 126 -3.64 2.89 -19.85
C LYS A 126 -2.81 2.41 -18.68
N LYS A 127 -1.64 1.80 -18.94
CA LYS A 127 -0.67 1.44 -17.90
C LYS A 127 0.09 2.69 -17.46
N GLU A 128 -0.10 3.10 -16.21
CA GLU A 128 0.48 4.31 -15.64
C GLU A 128 1.32 3.98 -14.40
N ARG A 129 2.32 4.83 -14.11
CA ARG A 129 3.08 4.78 -12.85
C ARG A 129 2.40 5.65 -11.79
N LYS A 130 2.41 5.19 -10.55
CA LYS A 130 1.79 5.83 -9.38
C LYS A 130 2.78 5.87 -8.23
N ILE A 131 3.00 7.04 -7.62
CA ILE A 131 3.87 7.22 -6.46
C ILE A 131 3.06 7.08 -5.17
N TRP A 132 3.54 6.21 -4.30
CA TRP A 132 3.00 5.94 -2.97
C TRP A 132 3.96 6.51 -1.92
N SER A 133 3.47 7.48 -1.17
CA SER A 133 4.18 8.01 -0.01
C SER A 133 3.91 7.16 1.23
N PHE A 134 4.79 7.25 2.23
CA PHE A 134 4.57 6.80 3.61
C PHE A 134 3.11 6.93 4.07
N HIS A 135 2.52 8.12 3.90
CA HIS A 135 1.14 8.42 4.32
C HIS A 135 0.10 7.61 3.54
N ALA A 136 0.27 7.43 2.23
CA ALA A 136 -0.63 6.61 1.41
C ALA A 136 -0.56 5.13 1.80
N ILE A 137 0.61 4.62 2.21
CA ILE A 137 0.77 3.23 2.70
C ILE A 137 0.14 3.04 4.08
N LYS A 138 0.27 4.01 5.00
CA LYS A 138 -0.46 3.98 6.27
C LYS A 138 -1.98 4.02 6.07
N GLU A 139 -2.45 4.89 5.18
CA GLU A 139 -3.87 5.00 4.85
C GLU A 139 -4.40 3.72 4.19
N LEU A 140 -3.60 3.06 3.35
CA LEU A 140 -3.94 1.78 2.74
C LEU A 140 -4.20 0.70 3.80
N SER A 141 -3.26 0.54 4.73
CA SER A 141 -3.38 -0.39 5.86
C SER A 141 -4.59 -0.07 6.74
N ARG A 142 -4.81 1.23 7.04
CA ARG A 142 -5.95 1.71 7.84
C ARG A 142 -7.29 1.38 7.19
N LYS A 143 -7.45 1.70 5.90
CA LYS A 143 -8.68 1.45 5.11
C LYS A 143 -9.03 -0.02 5.01
N ILE A 144 -8.02 -0.89 4.98
CA ILE A 144 -8.21 -2.35 4.94
C ILE A 144 -8.54 -2.92 6.32
N ARG A 145 -7.99 -2.35 7.40
CA ARG A 145 -8.33 -2.72 8.78
C ARG A 145 -9.76 -2.31 9.16
N GLU A 146 -10.21 -1.14 8.71
CA GLU A 146 -11.54 -0.60 9.00
C GLU A 146 -12.62 -1.13 8.03
N GLY A 147 -12.23 -1.61 6.84
CA GLY A 147 -13.15 -2.07 5.80
C GLY A 147 -13.40 -3.57 5.80
N THR A 148 -14.57 -3.98 5.28
CA THR A 148 -14.90 -5.39 5.03
C THR A 148 -14.27 -5.87 3.72
N VAL A 149 -12.96 -6.09 3.71
CA VAL A 149 -12.22 -6.45 2.49
C VAL A 149 -12.35 -7.96 2.20
N GLY A 150 -12.91 -8.29 1.04
CA GLY A 150 -12.99 -9.67 0.56
C GLY A 150 -11.66 -10.18 -0.01
N VAL A 151 -11.44 -11.50 -0.03
CA VAL A 151 -10.37 -12.09 -0.84
C VAL A 151 -11.00 -12.79 -2.04
N ILE A 152 -10.49 -12.52 -3.24
CA ILE A 152 -11.02 -13.04 -4.53
C ILE A 152 -9.90 -13.66 -5.37
N HIS A 153 -10.25 -14.49 -6.35
CA HIS A 153 -9.29 -15.07 -7.30
C HIS A 153 -9.20 -14.23 -8.59
N GLY A 154 -8.01 -13.70 -8.88
CA GLY A 154 -7.66 -13.02 -10.12
C GLY A 154 -8.33 -11.66 -10.38
N HIS A 155 -8.00 -11.04 -11.50
CA HIS A 155 -8.62 -9.79 -11.98
C HIS A 155 -9.30 -9.88 -13.35
N ASN A 156 -8.98 -10.91 -14.14
CA ASN A 156 -9.42 -11.02 -15.53
C ASN A 156 -10.70 -11.85 -15.61
N ILE A 157 -11.78 -11.23 -16.07
CA ILE A 157 -13.05 -11.90 -16.34
C ILE A 157 -12.91 -12.64 -17.68
N VAL A 158 -12.68 -13.95 -17.62
CA VAL A 158 -12.86 -14.86 -18.75
C VAL A 158 -13.60 -16.09 -18.24
N GLY A 159 -14.90 -16.19 -18.55
CA GLY A 159 -15.79 -17.24 -18.05
C GLY A 159 -16.55 -16.88 -16.77
N GLN A 160 -17.65 -17.60 -16.53
CA GLN A 160 -18.72 -17.27 -15.57
C GLN A 160 -18.33 -17.36 -14.07
N ASP A 161 -17.11 -17.76 -13.71
CA ASP A 161 -16.73 -18.16 -12.34
C ASP A 161 -15.59 -17.30 -11.72
N THR A 162 -15.32 -16.14 -12.32
CA THR A 162 -14.06 -15.38 -12.13
C THR A 162 -14.08 -14.29 -11.05
N ARG A 163 -15.12 -14.24 -10.19
CA ARG A 163 -15.17 -13.35 -9.01
C ARG A 163 -15.56 -14.09 -7.72
N ARG A 164 -15.20 -15.37 -7.63
CA ARG A 164 -15.45 -16.19 -6.44
C ARG A 164 -14.73 -15.60 -5.23
N LYS A 165 -15.49 -15.25 -4.20
CA LYS A 165 -14.95 -14.88 -2.88
C LYS A 165 -14.44 -16.15 -2.19
N ILE A 166 -13.14 -16.17 -1.92
CA ILE A 166 -12.38 -17.32 -1.39
C ILE A 166 -11.94 -17.10 0.07
N GLY A 167 -12.19 -15.91 0.61
CA GLY A 167 -11.82 -15.55 1.97
C GLY A 167 -12.17 -14.10 2.32
N LYS A 168 -11.58 -13.60 3.40
CA LYS A 168 -11.67 -12.21 3.86
C LYS A 168 -10.36 -11.78 4.51
N VAL A 169 -10.03 -10.50 4.43
CA VAL A 169 -9.01 -9.91 5.31
C VAL A 169 -9.58 -9.85 6.73
N ILE A 170 -8.78 -10.24 7.71
CA ILE A 170 -9.14 -10.27 9.14
C ILE A 170 -8.33 -9.28 9.98
N HIS A 171 -7.17 -8.83 9.47
CA HIS A 171 -6.37 -7.78 10.09
C HIS A 171 -5.48 -7.09 9.04
N ALA A 172 -5.03 -5.87 9.31
CA ALA A 172 -4.01 -5.20 8.49
C ALA A 172 -3.15 -4.25 9.34
N PHE A 173 -1.86 -4.18 9.05
CA PHE A 173 -0.85 -3.42 9.79
C PHE A 173 0.20 -2.83 8.84
N THR A 174 1.18 -2.12 9.38
CA THR A 174 2.32 -1.60 8.60
C THR A 174 3.62 -2.03 9.23
N LYS A 175 4.63 -2.34 8.42
CA LYS A 175 5.96 -2.75 8.87
C LYS A 175 7.04 -2.12 7.99
N ILE A 176 8.19 -1.77 8.57
CA ILE A 176 9.36 -1.39 7.78
C ILE A 176 10.01 -2.66 7.24
N ILE A 177 10.13 -2.76 5.91
CA ILE A 177 10.81 -3.85 5.21
C ILE A 177 11.86 -3.22 4.29
N LYS A 178 13.13 -3.61 4.42
CA LYS A 178 14.26 -3.09 3.61
C LYS A 178 14.27 -1.55 3.50
N ASN A 179 14.05 -0.86 4.63
CA ASN A 179 14.00 0.61 4.78
C ASN A 179 12.80 1.33 4.13
N SER A 180 11.81 0.60 3.60
CA SER A 180 10.54 1.16 3.11
C SER A 180 9.40 0.82 4.09
N LEU A 181 8.38 1.67 4.24
CA LEU A 181 7.14 1.26 4.89
C LEU A 181 6.29 0.40 3.93
N HIS A 182 5.84 -0.74 4.42
CA HIS A 182 4.93 -1.65 3.73
C HIS A 182 3.63 -1.80 4.51
N ALA A 183 2.50 -1.85 3.81
CA ALA A 183 1.20 -2.23 4.34
C ALA A 183 1.04 -3.75 4.18
N LEU A 184 0.67 -4.42 5.27
CA LEU A 184 0.50 -5.86 5.36
C LEU A 184 -0.95 -6.18 5.75
N ALA A 185 -1.52 -7.25 5.22
CA ALA A 185 -2.87 -7.74 5.48
C ALA A 185 -2.84 -9.23 5.83
N ILE A 186 -3.57 -9.64 6.86
CA ILE A 186 -3.76 -11.06 7.20
C ILE A 186 -5.11 -11.48 6.65
N ALA A 187 -5.11 -12.47 5.77
CA ALA A 187 -6.29 -13.08 5.19
C ALA A 187 -6.62 -14.42 5.84
N TYR A 188 -7.90 -14.69 6.01
CA TYR A 188 -8.44 -16.02 6.29
C TYR A 188 -9.06 -16.56 5.00
N ILE A 189 -8.54 -17.70 4.51
CA ILE A 189 -8.94 -18.35 3.27
C ILE A 189 -9.78 -19.58 3.61
N THR A 190 -10.94 -19.72 2.96
CA THR A 190 -11.92 -20.78 3.23
C THR A 190 -12.12 -21.75 2.06
N ASP A 191 -11.54 -21.48 0.89
CA ASP A 191 -11.62 -22.37 -0.27
C ASP A 191 -10.43 -23.35 -0.34
N GLY A 192 -10.69 -24.65 -0.15
CA GLY A 192 -9.66 -25.69 -0.14
C GLY A 192 -8.77 -25.71 -1.39
N ASN A 193 -9.36 -25.60 -2.58
CA ASN A 193 -8.62 -25.57 -3.85
C ASN A 193 -7.66 -24.36 -3.93
N THR A 194 -8.09 -23.21 -3.42
CA THR A 194 -7.24 -22.03 -3.26
C THR A 194 -6.13 -22.24 -2.23
N ILE A 195 -6.45 -22.85 -1.07
CA ILE A 195 -5.45 -23.18 -0.04
C ILE A 195 -4.34 -24.06 -0.64
N ASP A 196 -4.70 -25.10 -1.39
CA ASP A 196 -3.74 -25.98 -2.05
C ASP A 196 -2.89 -25.24 -3.09
N LYS A 197 -3.48 -24.30 -3.85
CA LYS A 197 -2.71 -23.46 -4.79
C LYS A 197 -1.74 -22.52 -4.09
N ILE A 198 -2.10 -21.95 -2.95
CA ILE A 198 -1.20 -21.11 -2.14
C ILE A 198 -0.06 -21.97 -1.57
N LYS A 199 -0.37 -23.12 -0.94
CA LYS A 199 0.62 -24.06 -0.39
C LYS A 199 1.63 -24.55 -1.43
N ASN A 200 1.18 -24.81 -2.66
CA ASN A 200 2.03 -25.24 -3.77
C ASN A 200 2.72 -24.08 -4.51
N GLY A 201 2.73 -22.85 -3.95
CA GLY A 201 3.37 -21.68 -4.57
C GLY A 201 2.75 -21.21 -5.89
N LYS A 202 1.58 -21.73 -6.28
CA LYS A 202 0.89 -21.34 -7.52
C LYS A 202 0.21 -19.99 -7.36
N PHE A 203 -0.33 -19.70 -6.17
CA PHE A 203 -0.84 -18.39 -5.81
C PHE A 203 0.13 -17.70 -4.85
N ASP A 204 1.08 -16.98 -5.43
CA ASP A 204 2.17 -16.27 -4.77
C ASP A 204 1.97 -14.74 -4.73
N ILE A 205 1.01 -14.22 -5.51
CA ILE A 205 0.74 -12.77 -5.62
C ILE A 205 -0.67 -12.39 -5.15
N CYS A 206 -0.83 -11.17 -4.64
CA CYS A 206 -2.10 -10.59 -4.18
C CYS A 206 -2.23 -9.12 -4.53
N SER A 207 -3.43 -8.57 -4.64
CA SER A 207 -3.62 -7.25 -5.23
C SER A 207 -4.84 -6.50 -4.73
N ILE A 208 -4.67 -5.24 -4.36
CA ILE A 208 -5.79 -4.43 -3.87
C ILE A 208 -6.72 -4.05 -5.03
N GLU A 209 -8.04 -4.13 -4.81
CA GLU A 209 -9.05 -3.49 -5.66
C GLU A 209 -9.77 -2.44 -4.84
N GLY A 210 -9.61 -1.17 -5.21
CA GLY A 210 -10.16 -0.06 -4.46
C GLY A 210 -10.13 1.26 -5.23
N ASP A 211 -10.84 2.24 -4.69
CA ASP A 211 -10.97 3.58 -5.26
C ASP A 211 -9.96 4.51 -4.59
N VAL A 212 -9.08 5.11 -5.40
CA VAL A 212 -8.03 6.02 -4.93
C VAL A 212 -8.09 7.34 -5.67
N LEU A 213 -7.85 8.43 -4.94
CA LEU A 213 -7.74 9.77 -5.49
C LEU A 213 -6.30 9.99 -5.96
N LEU A 214 -6.10 10.10 -7.29
CA LEU A 214 -4.80 10.43 -7.86
C LEU A 214 -4.71 11.91 -8.22
N ALA A 215 -3.53 12.49 -8.02
CA ALA A 215 -3.19 13.86 -8.41
C ALA A 215 -1.94 13.85 -9.30
N ARG A 216 -1.86 14.79 -10.26
CA ARG A 216 -0.63 15.05 -11.04
C ARG A 216 -0.57 16.50 -11.51
N GLU A 217 0.64 16.97 -11.79
CA GLU A 217 0.95 18.38 -12.12
C GLU A 217 0.70 18.72 -13.61
N SER A 218 1.00 17.77 -14.49
CA SER A 218 0.81 17.87 -15.94
C SER A 218 0.39 16.52 -16.53
N LYS A 219 -0.03 16.48 -17.80
CA LYS A 219 -0.41 15.23 -18.48
C LYS A 219 0.74 14.22 -18.59
N ASP A 220 1.98 14.70 -18.60
CA ASP A 220 3.19 13.88 -18.78
C ASP A 220 3.91 13.58 -17.45
N SER A 221 3.41 14.14 -16.34
CA SER A 221 3.90 13.86 -14.99
C SER A 221 3.34 12.57 -14.41
N THR A 222 4.12 11.93 -13.53
CA THR A 222 3.72 10.71 -12.82
C THR A 222 2.56 10.99 -11.86
N TRP A 223 1.63 10.04 -11.72
CA TRP A 223 0.54 10.16 -10.76
C TRP A 223 1.03 9.98 -9.32
N PHE A 224 0.46 10.75 -8.39
CA PHE A 224 0.65 10.57 -6.96
C PHE A 224 -0.65 10.07 -6.33
N VAL A 225 -0.57 9.10 -5.43
CA VAL A 225 -1.71 8.74 -4.58
C VAL A 225 -1.88 9.84 -3.52
N LYS A 226 -3.01 10.56 -3.61
CA LYS A 226 -3.36 11.64 -2.70
C LYS A 226 -4.19 11.12 -1.52
N ASP A 227 -5.15 10.23 -1.81
CA ASP A 227 -6.05 9.64 -0.81
C ASP A 227 -6.57 8.27 -1.29
N ILE A 228 -7.14 7.49 -0.38
CA ILE A 228 -7.72 6.16 -0.62
C ILE A 228 -9.13 6.18 -0.06
N GLU A 229 -10.15 6.20 -0.93
CA GLU A 229 -11.54 6.30 -0.47
C GLU A 229 -11.97 5.00 0.20
N LYS A 230 -11.78 3.87 -0.47
CA LYS A 230 -12.09 2.52 0.04
C LYS A 230 -11.27 1.44 -0.68
N ILE A 231 -11.03 0.33 0.01
CA ILE A 231 -10.56 -0.92 -0.58
C ILE A 231 -11.71 -1.94 -0.46
N ASN A 232 -12.03 -2.63 -1.55
CA ASN A 232 -13.13 -3.58 -1.64
C ASN A 232 -12.63 -5.03 -1.54
N ASN A 233 -11.58 -5.37 -2.30
CA ASN A 233 -11.04 -6.73 -2.38
C ASN A 233 -9.51 -6.77 -2.31
N LEU A 234 -9.00 -7.94 -1.94
CA LEU A 234 -7.66 -8.42 -2.20
C LEU A 234 -7.76 -9.59 -3.20
N ALA A 235 -7.37 -9.36 -4.45
CA ALA A 235 -7.37 -10.36 -5.51
C ALA A 235 -6.05 -11.13 -5.55
N ILE A 236 -6.07 -12.45 -5.44
CA ILE A 236 -4.86 -13.29 -5.46
C ILE A 236 -4.72 -14.02 -6.80
N GLY A 237 -3.50 -14.25 -7.23
CA GLY A 237 -3.19 -14.83 -8.54
C GLY A 237 -1.78 -15.42 -8.58
N SER A 238 -1.24 -15.64 -9.78
CA SER A 238 0.07 -16.26 -10.00
C SER A 238 1.02 -15.34 -10.75
N SER A 239 2.25 -15.15 -10.26
CA SER A 239 3.30 -14.37 -10.95
C SER A 239 3.67 -14.93 -12.32
N ALA A 240 3.39 -16.21 -12.57
CA ALA A 240 3.62 -16.87 -13.85
C ALA A 240 2.72 -16.37 -14.99
N VAL A 241 1.59 -15.71 -14.68
CA VAL A 241 0.65 -15.18 -15.68
C VAL A 241 0.32 -13.70 -15.49
N ASP A 242 0.37 -13.21 -14.24
CA ASP A 242 0.01 -11.86 -13.86
C ASP A 242 1.23 -11.08 -13.35
N ASN A 243 1.31 -9.79 -13.70
CA ASN A 243 2.42 -8.94 -13.27
C ASN A 243 2.06 -8.12 -12.02
N PRO A 244 2.90 -8.14 -10.97
CA PRO A 244 2.67 -7.35 -9.78
C PRO A 244 2.75 -5.85 -10.05
N GLY A 245 1.91 -5.10 -9.37
CA GLY A 245 1.82 -3.66 -9.54
C GLY A 245 2.84 -2.93 -8.68
N PHE A 246 3.07 -3.39 -7.45
CA PHE A 246 4.23 -3.02 -6.66
C PHE A 246 5.37 -3.97 -6.99
N SER A 247 6.58 -3.45 -7.13
CA SER A 247 7.76 -4.31 -7.20
C SER A 247 7.96 -4.98 -5.84
N GLY A 248 7.56 -6.26 -5.74
CA GLY A 248 7.85 -7.10 -4.57
C GLY A 248 6.91 -6.94 -3.36
N ALA A 249 5.59 -6.96 -3.55
CA ALA A 249 4.57 -7.08 -2.49
C ALA A 249 4.59 -8.43 -1.66
N GLY A 250 3.43 -9.02 -1.29
CA GLY A 250 2.74 -10.32 -1.62
C GLY A 250 2.55 -11.41 -0.54
N VAL A 251 2.36 -12.71 -0.89
CA VAL A 251 2.17 -13.82 0.09
C VAL A 251 3.38 -13.90 1.03
N LEU A 252 3.43 -13.11 2.08
CA LEU A 252 4.56 -13.06 2.99
C LEU A 252 4.74 -14.41 3.69
N ALA A 253 3.68 -14.87 4.36
CA ALA A 253 3.71 -16.10 5.13
C ALA A 253 2.38 -16.84 5.01
N THR A 254 2.44 -18.17 5.11
CA THR A 254 1.25 -19.01 5.31
C THR A 254 1.35 -19.65 6.68
N ILE A 255 0.26 -19.62 7.45
CA ILE A 255 0.17 -20.28 8.74
C ILE A 255 -1.02 -21.21 8.73
N GLN A 256 -0.70 -22.48 8.93
CA GLN A 256 -1.65 -23.53 9.27
C GLN A 256 -1.39 -23.91 10.72
N GLU A 257 -2.28 -23.49 11.63
CA GLU A 257 -2.20 -23.97 13.01
C GLU A 257 -2.66 -25.43 13.08
N MET A 258 -1.68 -26.33 13.15
CA MET A 258 -1.89 -27.68 13.64
C MET A 258 -1.93 -27.62 15.17
N ASN A 259 -3.00 -28.11 15.77
CA ASN A 259 -2.96 -28.40 17.20
C ASN A 259 -1.93 -29.52 17.43
N LYS A 260 -1.11 -29.40 18.48
CA LYS A 260 -0.60 -30.63 19.11
C LYS A 260 -1.78 -31.29 19.80
N GLU A 261 -1.99 -32.58 19.49
CA GLU A 261 -2.70 -33.50 20.38
C GLU A 261 -1.87 -33.73 21.66
#